data_AF-A0A379U319-F1
#
_entry.id   AF-A0A379U319-F1
#
_cell.length_a   1.000
_cell.length_b   1.000
_cell.length_c   1.000
_cell.angle_alpha   90.00
_cell.angle_beta   90.00
_cell.angle_gamma   90.00
#
_symmetry.space_group_name_H-M   'P 1'
#
loop_
_entity.id
_entity.type
_entity.pdbx_description
1 polymer ?
#
loop_
_entity_poly.entity_id
_entity_poly.type
_entity_poly.pdbx_seq_one_letter_code
_entity_poly.pdbx_strand_id
1 'polypeptide(L)'
;MDKAIVHQALDNGKITALEFVPELTHEAIEESTYIVAQMGIEPFQRALEAGAQVVLGGRAYDPACFAALPIMQGFDEGLALHCGKILECAAIAATPGSGSDCAMGIIDDNGFTLKTFNPQRKFTETSAAAHTLYEKSDPYFLPGPGGVLNLKGCSFKAVNDGEVYVSGSRHEATPYALKLEGARQVGFRCLTIAGTRDPIMIAGIDTILDEVKASVARNLSLTDDSIRMTFHLYGKNGVMGNHEPMQTAGHELGILLDVVAPTQDIANSVCSLVRSTLLHYGYENRIATAGNLAFPFSPSDIQSGPVYEFSILPFD
;
A
#
# COMPACT_ATOMS: atom_id res chain seq x y z
N MET A 1 0.09 7.28 19.29
CA MET A 1 -1.03 7.16 20.26
C MET A 1 -0.55 6.32 21.43
N ASP A 2 -0.93 6.68 22.66
CA ASP A 2 -0.66 5.84 23.84
C ASP A 2 -1.58 4.60 23.80
N LYS A 3 -1.03 3.41 23.98
CA LYS A 3 -1.79 2.15 24.00
C LYS A 3 -2.86 2.14 25.09
N ALA A 4 -2.61 2.77 26.24
CA ALA A 4 -3.58 2.86 27.33
C ALA A 4 -4.87 3.57 26.90
N ILE A 5 -4.75 4.61 26.05
CA ILE A 5 -5.91 5.32 25.49
C ILE A 5 -6.68 4.40 24.53
N VAL A 6 -5.98 3.62 23.70
CA VAL A 6 -6.59 2.72 22.73
C VAL A 6 -7.33 1.57 23.44
N HIS A 7 -6.73 0.97 24.47
CA HIS A 7 -7.38 -0.03 25.31
C HIS A 7 -8.66 0.51 25.95
N GLN A 8 -8.58 1.70 26.57
CA GLN A 8 -9.75 2.31 27.18
C GLN A 8 -10.84 2.64 26.16
N ALA A 9 -10.48 3.03 24.94
CA ALA A 9 -11.45 3.27 23.88
C ALA A 9 -12.11 1.97 23.40
N LEU A 10 -11.35 0.87 23.30
CA LEU A 10 -11.87 -0.46 22.98
C LEU A 10 -12.84 -0.96 24.05
N ASP A 11 -12.44 -0.91 25.33
CA ASP A 11 -13.28 -1.33 26.47
C ASP A 11 -14.62 -0.57 26.55
N ASN A 12 -14.61 0.69 26.12
CA ASN A 12 -15.79 1.55 26.12
C ASN A 12 -16.62 1.45 24.82
N GLY A 13 -16.27 0.58 23.88
CA GLY A 13 -16.98 0.42 22.61
C GLY A 13 -16.89 1.66 21.71
N LYS A 14 -15.79 2.40 21.76
CA LYS A 14 -15.54 3.64 20.98
C LYS A 14 -14.68 3.42 19.74
N ILE A 15 -14.40 2.17 19.38
CA ILE A 15 -13.62 1.80 18.20
C ILE A 15 -14.48 0.86 17.37
N THR A 16 -14.63 1.16 16.09
CA THR A 16 -15.41 0.33 15.16
C THR A 16 -14.52 -0.22 14.07
N ALA A 17 -14.62 -1.52 13.81
CA ALA A 17 -13.95 -2.15 12.68
C ALA A 17 -14.48 -1.61 11.36
N LEU A 18 -13.59 -1.26 10.44
CA LEU A 18 -13.99 -1.05 9.05
C LEU A 18 -14.45 -2.37 8.42
N GLU A 19 -15.09 -2.29 7.26
CA GLU A 19 -15.48 -3.48 6.52
C GLU A 19 -14.27 -4.32 6.11
N PHE A 20 -14.42 -5.64 6.15
CA PHE A 20 -13.43 -6.63 5.70
C PHE A 20 -12.11 -6.68 6.49
N VAL A 21 -12.09 -6.15 7.72
CA VAL A 21 -10.94 -6.28 8.63
C VAL A 21 -11.32 -7.05 9.91
N PRO A 22 -10.40 -7.81 10.53
CA PRO A 22 -10.65 -8.45 11.81
C PRO A 22 -10.97 -7.43 12.91
N GLU A 23 -11.70 -7.86 13.95
CA GLU A 23 -11.95 -7.03 15.13
C GLU A 23 -10.65 -6.70 15.87
N LEU A 24 -10.59 -5.50 16.45
CA LEU A 24 -9.44 -5.09 17.27
C LEU A 24 -9.44 -5.86 18.59
N THR A 25 -8.30 -6.46 18.93
CA THR A 25 -8.10 -7.15 20.22
C THR A 25 -7.08 -6.42 21.08
N HIS A 26 -7.12 -6.63 22.39
CA HIS A 26 -6.10 -6.11 23.31
C HIS A 26 -4.70 -6.64 22.95
N GLU A 27 -4.60 -7.89 22.52
CA GLU A 27 -3.35 -8.49 22.06
C GLU A 27 -2.78 -7.73 20.85
N ALA A 28 -3.60 -7.42 19.85
CA ALA A 28 -3.16 -6.65 18.70
C ALA A 28 -2.66 -5.24 19.07
N ILE A 29 -3.30 -4.58 20.05
CA ILE A 29 -2.84 -3.29 20.59
C ILE A 29 -1.46 -3.44 21.25
N GLU A 30 -1.27 -4.47 22.06
CA GLU A 30 -0.01 -4.71 22.78
C GLU A 30 1.14 -5.11 21.86
N GLU A 31 0.87 -5.91 20.83
CA GLU A 31 1.88 -6.32 19.84
C GLU A 31 2.22 -5.21 18.85
N SER A 32 1.38 -4.19 18.72
CA SER A 32 1.65 -3.04 17.85
C SER A 32 2.88 -2.29 18.33
N THR A 33 3.87 -2.14 17.45
CA THR A 33 5.08 -1.34 17.73
C THR A 33 4.73 0.14 17.83
N TYR A 34 3.91 0.63 16.89
CA TYR A 34 3.38 1.98 16.89
C TYR A 34 1.91 1.97 16.50
N ILE A 35 1.15 2.86 17.14
CA ILE A 35 -0.24 3.14 16.78
C ILE A 35 -0.33 4.61 16.43
N VAL A 36 -0.89 4.90 15.26
CA VAL A 36 -1.12 6.24 14.74
C VAL A 36 -2.61 6.47 14.52
N ALA A 37 -3.03 7.72 14.62
CA ALA A 37 -4.36 8.18 14.24
C ALA A 37 -4.21 9.13 13.06
N GLN A 38 -5.02 8.95 12.02
CA GLN A 38 -4.97 9.78 10.82
C GLN A 38 -5.53 11.16 11.11
N MET A 39 -4.67 12.18 11.20
CA MET A 39 -5.12 13.52 11.55
C MET A 39 -5.87 14.22 10.39
N GLY A 40 -6.87 15.02 10.75
CA GLY A 40 -7.57 15.93 9.85
C GLY A 40 -6.84 17.26 9.60
N ILE A 41 -7.60 18.29 9.27
CA ILE A 41 -7.09 19.64 8.93
C ILE A 41 -6.60 20.41 10.15
N GLU A 42 -7.13 20.14 11.34
CA GLU A 42 -7.00 20.98 12.53
C GLU A 42 -5.54 21.12 13.00
N PRO A 43 -4.69 20.08 12.98
CA PRO A 43 -3.28 20.26 13.32
C PRO A 43 -2.51 21.12 12.32
N PHE A 44 -2.84 21.05 11.02
CA PHE A 44 -2.26 21.95 10.01
C PHE A 44 -2.69 23.39 10.26
N GLN A 45 -3.98 23.61 10.54
CA GLN A 45 -4.50 24.94 10.79
C GLN A 45 -3.84 25.59 12.00
N ARG A 46 -3.73 24.86 13.12
CA ARG A 46 -3.02 25.34 14.32
C ARG A 46 -1.56 25.70 14.05
N ALA A 47 -0.86 24.93 13.23
CA ALA A 47 0.53 25.22 12.88
C ALA A 47 0.65 26.49 12.02
N LEU A 48 -0.25 26.67 11.05
CA LEU A 48 -0.30 27.86 10.19
C LEU A 48 -0.66 29.12 10.99
N GLU A 49 -1.62 29.04 11.93
CA GLU A 49 -1.96 30.14 12.86
C GLU A 49 -0.77 30.54 13.73
N ALA A 50 0.06 29.58 14.13
CA ALA A 50 1.29 29.83 14.87
C ALA A 50 2.42 30.43 14.01
N GLY A 51 2.17 30.70 12.72
CA GLY A 51 3.10 31.35 11.80
C GLY A 51 4.02 30.38 11.05
N ALA A 52 3.77 29.07 11.11
CA ALA A 52 4.56 28.10 10.36
C ALA A 52 4.48 28.37 8.84
N GLN A 53 5.64 28.41 8.19
CA GLN A 53 5.74 28.54 6.73
C GLN A 53 5.82 27.18 6.02
N VAL A 54 6.20 26.13 6.78
CA VAL A 54 6.27 24.74 6.33
C VAL A 54 5.73 23.88 7.46
N VAL A 55 4.78 23.00 7.15
CA VAL A 55 4.22 22.04 8.10
C VAL A 55 4.52 20.64 7.58
N LEU A 56 5.24 19.83 8.37
CA LEU A 56 5.48 18.42 8.07
C LEU A 56 4.47 17.58 8.84
N GLY A 57 3.50 17.02 8.12
CA GLY A 57 2.55 16.07 8.68
C GLY A 57 3.09 14.64 8.69
N GLY A 58 2.79 13.89 9.76
CA GLY A 58 2.99 12.44 9.80
C GLY A 58 1.83 11.71 9.12
N ARG A 59 1.12 10.85 9.87
CA ARG A 59 -0.10 10.21 9.37
C ARG A 59 -1.25 11.22 9.27
N ALA A 60 -1.41 11.81 8.08
CA ALA A 60 -2.46 12.76 7.75
C ALA A 60 -3.51 12.13 6.83
N TYR A 61 -4.72 12.71 6.85
CA TYR A 61 -5.67 12.55 5.78
C TYR A 61 -5.17 13.33 4.56
N ASP A 62 -4.96 12.65 3.44
CA ASP A 62 -4.22 13.20 2.29
C ASP A 62 -4.77 14.56 1.78
N PRO A 63 -6.10 14.79 1.70
CA PRO A 63 -6.64 16.09 1.33
C PRO A 63 -6.36 17.21 2.35
N ALA A 64 -6.07 16.87 3.61
CA ALA A 64 -6.02 17.83 4.71
C ALA A 64 -4.89 18.85 4.53
N CYS A 65 -3.74 18.46 3.97
CA CYS A 65 -2.62 19.38 3.76
C CYS A 65 -2.92 20.45 2.71
N PHE A 66 -3.81 20.17 1.76
CA PHE A 66 -4.28 21.14 0.76
C PHE A 66 -5.47 21.95 1.26
N ALA A 67 -6.39 21.30 1.99
CA ALA A 67 -7.65 21.90 2.41
C ALA A 67 -7.52 22.82 3.63
N ALA A 68 -6.52 22.59 4.51
CA ALA A 68 -6.40 23.31 5.78
C ALA A 68 -6.39 24.84 5.61
N LEU A 69 -5.52 25.36 4.74
CA LEU A 69 -5.39 26.81 4.53
C LEU A 69 -6.63 27.44 3.87
N PRO A 70 -7.17 26.91 2.75
CA PRO A 70 -8.43 27.42 2.19
C PRO A 70 -9.57 27.48 3.21
N ILE A 71 -9.74 26.45 4.03
CA ILE A 71 -10.80 26.41 5.05
C ILE A 71 -10.56 27.50 6.10
N MET A 72 -9.32 27.70 6.56
CA MET A 72 -8.99 28.81 7.47
C MET A 72 -9.29 30.19 6.89
N GLN A 73 -9.17 30.34 5.57
CA GLN A 73 -9.47 31.58 4.86
C GLN A 73 -10.98 31.77 4.59
N GLY A 74 -11.82 30.80 4.98
CA GLY A 74 -13.27 30.88 4.88
C GLY A 74 -13.89 30.24 3.64
N PHE A 75 -13.11 29.50 2.85
CA PHE A 75 -13.67 28.72 1.73
C PHE A 75 -14.43 27.48 2.23
N ASP A 76 -15.39 27.01 1.43
CA ASP A 76 -16.20 25.84 1.74
C ASP A 76 -15.33 24.59 1.95
N GLU A 77 -15.59 23.88 3.05
CA GLU A 77 -14.85 22.68 3.46
C GLU A 77 -14.98 21.53 2.45
N GLY A 78 -16.17 21.31 1.88
CA GLY A 78 -16.40 20.27 0.89
C GLY A 78 -15.62 20.52 -0.40
N LEU A 79 -15.60 21.78 -0.86
CA LEU A 79 -14.83 22.17 -2.04
C LEU A 79 -13.32 22.07 -1.79
N ALA A 80 -12.84 22.55 -0.64
CA ALA A 80 -11.42 22.49 -0.28
C ALA A 80 -10.92 21.04 -0.14
N LEU A 81 -11.68 20.17 0.52
CA LEU A 81 -11.36 18.75 0.66
C LEU A 81 -11.41 18.02 -0.68
N HIS A 82 -12.39 18.29 -1.55
CA HIS A 82 -12.44 17.66 -2.86
C HIS A 82 -11.28 18.11 -3.77
N CYS A 83 -10.95 19.40 -3.75
CA CYS A 83 -9.78 19.92 -4.45
C CYS A 83 -8.49 19.23 -3.94
N GLY A 84 -8.33 19.14 -2.62
CA GLY A 84 -7.21 18.42 -2.00
C GLY A 84 -7.14 16.95 -2.40
N LYS A 85 -8.28 16.25 -2.44
CA LYS A 85 -8.36 14.85 -2.86
C LYS A 85 -7.87 14.62 -4.29
N ILE A 86 -8.07 15.58 -5.19
CA ILE A 86 -7.54 15.47 -6.56
C ILE A 86 -6.05 15.84 -6.59
N LEU A 87 -5.65 16.87 -5.84
CA LEU A 87 -4.28 17.37 -5.85
C LEU A 87 -3.27 16.48 -5.11
N GLU A 88 -3.69 15.58 -4.22
CA GLU A 88 -2.81 14.63 -3.54
C GLU A 88 -2.05 13.71 -4.52
N CYS A 89 -2.63 13.43 -5.69
CA CYS A 89 -1.99 12.68 -6.77
C CYS A 89 -1.51 13.56 -7.93
N ALA A 90 -1.61 14.89 -7.80
CA ALA A 90 -1.15 15.87 -8.78
C ALA A 90 -1.60 15.56 -10.22
N ALA A 91 -0.66 15.50 -11.18
CA ALA A 91 -0.97 15.30 -12.59
C ALA A 91 -1.33 13.85 -12.97
N ILE A 92 -1.36 12.90 -12.03
CA ILE A 92 -1.94 11.57 -12.27
C ILE A 92 -3.44 11.68 -12.59
N ALA A 93 -4.12 12.69 -12.03
CA ALA A 93 -5.52 12.99 -12.28
C ALA A 93 -5.79 13.66 -13.66
N ALA A 94 -4.73 14.02 -14.38
CA ALA A 94 -4.82 14.58 -15.73
C ALA A 94 -4.80 13.48 -16.80
N THR A 95 -4.97 13.87 -18.07
CA THR A 95 -4.83 12.99 -19.23
C THR A 95 -3.85 13.55 -20.27
N PRO A 96 -2.90 12.72 -20.77
CA PRO A 96 -2.39 11.52 -20.10
C PRO A 96 -1.89 11.85 -18.68
N GLY A 97 -2.04 10.92 -17.73
CA GLY A 97 -1.59 11.11 -16.36
C GLY A 97 -0.06 11.08 -16.22
N SER A 98 0.47 11.70 -15.17
CA SER A 98 1.92 11.71 -14.89
C SER A 98 2.22 11.79 -13.39
N GLY A 99 3.07 10.88 -12.92
CA GLY A 99 3.57 10.88 -11.54
C GLY A 99 4.73 11.84 -11.27
N SER A 100 5.21 12.58 -12.28
CA SER A 100 6.34 13.50 -12.16
C SER A 100 6.01 14.96 -12.50
N ASP A 101 4.75 15.26 -12.85
CA ASP A 101 4.28 16.60 -13.18
C ASP A 101 3.39 17.19 -12.07
N CYS A 102 3.43 18.51 -11.90
CA CYS A 102 2.59 19.22 -10.93
C CYS A 102 1.20 19.55 -11.50
N ALA A 103 0.22 19.65 -10.61
CA ALA A 103 -1.11 20.21 -10.86
C ALA A 103 -1.39 21.36 -9.88
N MET A 104 -2.34 22.21 -10.22
CA MET A 104 -2.79 23.32 -9.38
C MET A 104 -4.32 23.38 -9.34
N GLY A 105 -4.85 23.61 -8.15
CA GLY A 105 -6.24 23.96 -7.91
C GLY A 105 -6.37 25.44 -7.55
N ILE A 106 -7.34 26.12 -8.14
CA ILE A 106 -7.69 27.50 -7.83
C ILE A 106 -9.12 27.49 -7.28
N ILE A 107 -9.28 27.73 -5.99
CA ILE A 107 -10.59 27.69 -5.31
C ILE A 107 -11.24 29.08 -5.28
N ASP A 108 -12.57 29.11 -5.44
CA ASP A 108 -13.42 30.29 -5.26
C ASP A 108 -14.64 29.92 -4.39
N ASP A 109 -15.58 30.86 -4.21
CA ASP A 109 -16.75 30.68 -3.35
C ASP A 109 -17.73 29.59 -3.83
N ASN A 110 -17.67 29.17 -5.09
CA ASN A 110 -18.64 28.28 -5.73
C ASN A 110 -18.04 26.95 -6.19
N GLY A 111 -16.71 26.85 -6.28
CA GLY A 111 -16.02 25.69 -6.83
C GLY A 111 -14.50 25.84 -6.87
N PHE A 112 -13.85 25.07 -7.73
CA PHE A 112 -12.42 25.19 -7.99
C PHE A 112 -12.05 24.81 -9.42
N THR A 113 -11.04 25.45 -10.00
CA THR A 113 -10.45 25.10 -11.29
C THR A 113 -9.20 24.26 -11.10
N LEU A 114 -9.13 23.12 -11.79
CA LEU A 114 -7.94 22.28 -11.89
C LEU A 114 -7.20 22.59 -13.19
N LYS A 115 -5.87 22.72 -13.08
CA LYS A 115 -4.99 22.88 -14.24
C LYS A 115 -3.64 22.21 -14.04
N THR A 116 -2.97 21.95 -15.15
CA THR A 116 -1.60 21.44 -15.22
C THR A 116 -0.65 22.55 -15.67
N PHE A 117 0.65 22.36 -15.41
CA PHE A 117 1.68 23.25 -15.95
C PHE A 117 2.40 22.67 -17.17
N ASN A 118 2.39 21.34 -17.30
CA ASN A 118 2.95 20.66 -18.45
C ASN A 118 1.92 20.67 -19.60
N PRO A 119 2.23 21.27 -20.76
CA PRO A 119 1.28 21.38 -21.89
C PRO A 119 0.90 20.04 -22.51
N GLN A 120 1.64 18.97 -22.20
CA GLN A 120 1.30 17.60 -22.61
C GLN A 120 0.24 16.93 -21.71
N ARG A 121 -0.23 17.63 -20.67
CA ARG A 121 -1.19 17.12 -19.69
C ARG A 121 -2.39 18.04 -19.67
N LYS A 122 -3.58 17.48 -19.59
CA LYS A 122 -4.83 18.24 -19.57
C LYS A 122 -5.78 17.66 -18.55
N PHE A 123 -6.44 18.51 -17.77
CA PHE A 123 -7.64 18.06 -17.07
C PHE A 123 -8.80 18.03 -18.07
N THR A 124 -9.52 16.92 -18.11
CA THR A 124 -10.80 16.79 -18.78
C THR A 124 -11.88 16.47 -17.75
N GLU A 125 -13.14 16.72 -18.08
CA GLU A 125 -14.26 16.39 -17.18
C GLU A 125 -14.17 14.92 -16.74
N THR A 126 -13.87 14.02 -17.67
CA THR A 126 -13.70 12.59 -17.41
C THR A 126 -12.46 12.32 -16.55
N SER A 127 -11.32 12.96 -16.79
CA SER A 127 -10.11 12.67 -16.01
C SER A 127 -10.27 13.11 -14.55
N ALA A 128 -10.83 14.31 -14.33
CA ALA A 128 -11.12 14.83 -13.00
C ALA A 128 -12.15 13.94 -12.27
N ALA A 129 -13.26 13.58 -12.93
CA ALA A 129 -14.29 12.73 -12.35
C ALA A 129 -13.80 11.29 -12.09
N ALA A 130 -13.00 10.71 -12.98
CA ALA A 130 -12.45 9.36 -12.79
C ALA A 130 -11.49 9.31 -11.60
N HIS A 131 -10.74 10.40 -11.37
CA HIS A 131 -9.81 10.44 -10.25
C HIS A 131 -10.50 10.56 -8.89
N THR A 132 -11.70 11.13 -8.84
CA THR A 132 -12.57 11.06 -7.65
C THR A 132 -12.84 9.60 -7.21
N LEU A 133 -12.87 8.65 -8.16
CA LEU A 133 -13.12 7.22 -7.92
C LEU A 133 -11.85 6.43 -7.57
N TYR A 134 -10.68 7.04 -7.70
CA TYR A 134 -9.41 6.36 -7.54
C TYR A 134 -9.18 5.98 -6.07
N GLU A 135 -8.92 4.68 -5.84
CA GLU A 135 -8.70 4.08 -4.51
C GLU A 135 -9.90 4.19 -3.56
N LYS A 136 -11.15 4.17 -4.08
CA LYS A 136 -12.37 4.27 -3.27
C LYS A 136 -13.35 3.13 -3.51
N SER A 137 -13.98 2.68 -2.42
CA SER A 137 -15.03 1.67 -2.44
C SER A 137 -16.40 2.25 -2.83
N ASP A 138 -16.63 3.54 -2.55
CA ASP A 138 -17.84 4.28 -2.91
C ASP A 138 -17.48 5.48 -3.80
N PRO A 139 -18.14 5.66 -4.96
CA PRO A 139 -17.88 6.76 -5.88
C PRO A 139 -18.35 8.15 -5.40
N TYR A 140 -19.23 8.22 -4.41
CA TYR A 140 -19.92 9.45 -4.00
C TYR A 140 -19.64 9.87 -2.56
N PHE A 141 -19.40 8.92 -1.65
CA PHE A 141 -19.23 9.19 -0.22
C PHE A 141 -17.83 8.79 0.22
N LEU A 142 -16.98 9.79 0.46
CA LEU A 142 -15.59 9.56 0.85
C LEU A 142 -15.42 9.91 2.34
N PRO A 143 -15.33 8.93 3.25
CA PRO A 143 -15.15 9.21 4.68
C PRO A 143 -13.75 9.79 4.95
N GLY A 144 -13.69 10.69 5.93
CA GLY A 144 -12.46 11.27 6.46
C GLY A 144 -12.64 11.75 7.89
N PRO A 145 -11.58 12.27 8.53
CA PRO A 145 -11.66 12.84 9.87
C PRO A 145 -12.75 13.92 9.96
N GLY A 146 -13.71 13.72 10.87
CA GLY A 146 -14.77 14.69 11.15
C GLY A 146 -15.95 14.73 10.18
N GLY A 147 -16.01 13.85 9.18
CA GLY A 147 -17.16 13.81 8.28
C GLY A 147 -16.99 12.97 7.02
N VAL A 148 -17.92 13.14 6.11
CA VAL A 148 -17.95 12.47 4.81
C VAL A 148 -17.99 13.51 3.71
N LEU A 149 -17.08 13.39 2.75
CA LEU A 149 -17.14 14.18 1.53
C LEU A 149 -18.22 13.59 0.60
N ASN A 150 -19.33 14.31 0.44
CA ASN A 150 -20.43 13.96 -0.44
C ASN A 150 -20.27 14.63 -1.82
N LEU A 151 -20.17 13.79 -2.84
CA LEU A 151 -19.93 14.17 -4.23
C LEU A 151 -21.13 13.94 -5.14
N LYS A 152 -22.30 13.57 -4.61
CA LYS A 152 -23.53 13.38 -5.41
C LYS A 152 -23.96 14.63 -6.18
N GLY A 153 -23.76 15.80 -5.58
CA GLY A 153 -24.04 17.10 -6.21
C GLY A 153 -22.92 17.64 -7.07
N CYS A 154 -21.82 16.89 -7.22
CA CYS A 154 -20.62 17.37 -7.89
C CYS A 154 -20.83 17.48 -9.41
N SER A 155 -20.33 18.56 -10.00
CA SER A 155 -20.29 18.75 -11.46
C SER A 155 -18.86 19.05 -11.91
N PHE A 156 -18.52 18.59 -13.12
CA PHE A 156 -17.24 18.83 -13.76
C PHE A 156 -17.51 19.49 -15.11
N LYS A 157 -16.92 20.65 -15.34
CA LYS A 157 -17.14 21.42 -16.58
C LYS A 157 -15.82 21.90 -17.14
N ALA A 158 -15.51 21.55 -18.38
CA ALA A 158 -14.35 22.10 -19.07
C ALA A 158 -14.46 23.63 -19.19
N VAL A 159 -13.43 24.34 -18.76
CA VAL A 159 -13.34 25.80 -18.91
C VAL A 159 -12.67 26.14 -20.24
N ASN A 160 -11.71 25.31 -20.65
CA ASN A 160 -10.97 25.39 -21.91
C ASN A 160 -10.33 24.02 -22.22
N ASP A 161 -9.44 23.99 -23.22
CA ASP A 161 -8.69 22.79 -23.60
C ASP A 161 -7.53 22.52 -22.63
N GLY A 162 -7.84 22.06 -21.41
CA GLY A 162 -6.86 21.65 -20.41
C GLY A 162 -7.22 21.93 -18.96
N GLU A 163 -8.27 22.70 -18.72
CA GLU A 163 -8.70 23.10 -17.39
C GLU A 163 -10.17 22.74 -17.14
N VAL A 164 -10.46 22.28 -15.93
CA VAL A 164 -11.81 21.84 -15.51
C VAL A 164 -12.22 22.59 -14.25
N TYR A 165 -13.42 23.13 -14.26
CA TYR A 165 -14.07 23.69 -13.08
C TYR A 165 -14.94 22.63 -12.42
N VAL A 166 -14.79 22.48 -11.11
CA VAL A 166 -15.50 21.51 -10.28
C VAL A 166 -16.31 22.28 -9.24
N SER A 167 -17.57 21.90 -9.04
CA SER A 167 -18.47 22.55 -8.08
C SER A 167 -19.47 21.56 -7.48
N GLY A 168 -20.16 21.98 -6.42
CA GLY A 168 -21.27 21.21 -5.83
C GLY A 168 -20.87 20.10 -4.86
N SER A 169 -19.58 19.94 -4.56
CA SER A 169 -19.09 19.06 -3.49
C SER A 169 -19.49 19.60 -2.13
N ARG A 170 -19.78 18.71 -1.17
CA ARG A 170 -20.19 19.08 0.19
C ARG A 170 -19.48 18.20 1.20
N HIS A 171 -19.12 18.79 2.34
CA HIS A 171 -18.69 18.02 3.50
C HIS A 171 -19.89 17.86 4.44
N GLU A 172 -20.19 16.63 4.82
CA GLU A 172 -21.24 16.28 5.77
C GLU A 172 -20.59 15.90 7.09
N ALA A 173 -20.74 16.76 8.10
CA ALA A 173 -20.17 16.52 9.42
C ALA A 173 -20.79 15.28 10.06
N THR A 174 -19.93 14.41 10.60
CA THR A 174 -20.30 13.25 11.41
C THR A 174 -19.70 13.39 12.81
N PRO A 175 -20.13 12.59 13.81
CA PRO A 175 -19.40 12.51 15.06
C PRO A 175 -17.92 12.26 14.80
N TYR A 176 -17.07 13.10 15.39
CA TYR A 176 -15.66 13.11 15.04
C TYR A 176 -14.98 11.79 15.39
N ALA A 177 -14.52 11.11 14.36
CA ALA A 177 -13.85 9.82 14.40
C ALA A 177 -12.50 9.93 13.68
N LEU A 178 -11.53 9.11 14.07
CA LEU A 178 -10.19 9.12 13.51
C LEU A 178 -9.79 7.71 13.15
N LYS A 179 -9.34 7.54 11.91
CA LYS A 179 -8.82 6.27 11.44
C LYS A 179 -7.57 5.85 12.19
N LEU A 180 -7.65 4.77 12.97
CA LEU A 180 -6.52 4.17 13.68
C LEU A 180 -5.79 3.16 12.82
N GLU A 181 -4.46 3.19 12.85
CA GLU A 181 -3.61 2.22 12.18
C GLU A 181 -2.43 1.84 13.06
N GLY A 182 -1.97 0.60 12.92
CA GLY A 182 -0.88 0.06 13.72
C GLY A 182 -0.16 -1.04 12.98
N ALA A 183 1.13 -1.18 13.28
CA ALA A 183 1.97 -2.22 12.71
C ALA A 183 2.63 -3.03 13.82
N ARG A 184 2.67 -4.36 13.65
CA ARG A 184 3.42 -5.28 14.51
C ARG A 184 4.56 -5.93 13.74
N GLN A 185 5.65 -6.20 14.44
CA GLN A 185 6.75 -6.96 13.86
C GLN A 185 6.37 -8.45 13.82
N VAL A 186 6.59 -9.10 12.68
CA VAL A 186 6.25 -10.52 12.47
C VAL A 186 7.46 -11.42 12.31
N GLY A 187 8.66 -10.84 12.28
CA GLY A 187 9.91 -11.57 12.17
C GLY A 187 11.00 -10.76 11.46
N PHE A 188 11.91 -11.48 10.83
CA PHE A 188 13.05 -10.97 10.07
C PHE A 188 13.10 -11.65 8.71
N ARG A 189 13.51 -10.91 7.68
CA ARG A 189 13.53 -11.36 6.29
C ARG A 189 14.94 -11.62 5.77
N CYS A 190 15.07 -12.72 5.04
CA CYS A 190 16.18 -12.99 4.15
C CYS A 190 15.64 -13.48 2.81
N LEU A 191 16.14 -12.92 1.71
CA LEU A 191 15.66 -13.22 0.37
C LEU A 191 16.79 -13.56 -0.59
N THR A 192 16.51 -14.40 -1.59
CA THR A 192 17.42 -14.69 -2.70
C THR A 192 16.64 -14.62 -4.00
N ILE A 193 17.31 -14.15 -5.05
CA ILE A 193 16.76 -14.04 -6.40
C ILE A 193 17.61 -14.91 -7.33
N ALA A 194 16.96 -15.71 -8.17
CA ALA A 194 17.62 -16.52 -9.17
C ALA A 194 16.80 -16.62 -10.45
N GLY A 195 17.48 -16.82 -11.59
CA GLY A 195 16.86 -17.19 -12.86
C GLY A 195 17.00 -18.68 -13.13
N THR A 196 16.03 -19.27 -13.82
CA THR A 196 16.20 -20.57 -14.50
C THR A 196 15.63 -20.52 -15.91
N ARG A 197 16.28 -21.25 -16.82
CA ARG A 197 15.90 -21.40 -18.24
C ARG A 197 15.74 -22.87 -18.64
N ASP A 198 15.99 -23.81 -17.73
CA ASP A 198 15.87 -25.23 -18.07
C ASP A 198 14.37 -25.58 -18.27
N PRO A 199 13.93 -25.97 -19.47
CA PRO A 199 12.52 -26.26 -19.74
C PRO A 199 11.99 -27.43 -18.89
N ILE A 200 12.85 -28.37 -18.48
CA ILE A 200 12.47 -29.51 -17.63
C ILE A 200 12.19 -29.01 -16.21
N MET A 201 13.08 -28.17 -15.67
CA MET A 201 12.88 -27.56 -14.35
C MET A 201 11.65 -26.65 -14.33
N ILE A 202 11.46 -25.84 -15.38
CA ILE A 202 10.31 -24.93 -15.51
C ILE A 202 9.00 -25.73 -15.52
N ALA A 203 8.94 -26.83 -16.26
CA ALA A 203 7.75 -27.68 -16.32
C ALA A 203 7.42 -28.35 -14.97
N GLY A 204 8.44 -28.69 -14.17
CA GLY A 204 8.29 -29.33 -12.86
C GLY A 204 8.40 -28.40 -11.67
N ILE A 205 8.41 -27.07 -11.86
CA ILE A 205 8.88 -26.12 -10.84
C ILE A 205 8.07 -26.20 -9.55
N ASP A 206 6.74 -26.34 -9.63
CA ASP A 206 5.89 -26.37 -8.44
C ASP A 206 6.22 -27.59 -7.56
N THR A 207 6.30 -28.77 -8.16
CA THR A 207 6.68 -30.02 -7.47
C THR A 207 8.08 -29.92 -6.86
N ILE A 208 9.05 -29.38 -7.62
CA ILE A 208 10.42 -29.18 -7.13
C ILE A 208 10.43 -28.29 -5.89
N LEU A 209 9.72 -27.16 -5.91
CA LEU A 209 9.69 -26.22 -4.80
C LEU A 209 9.02 -26.79 -3.56
N ASP A 210 7.94 -27.57 -3.73
CA ASP A 210 7.26 -28.24 -2.61
C ASP A 210 8.15 -29.31 -1.97
N GLU A 211 8.87 -30.10 -2.78
CA GLU A 211 9.81 -31.10 -2.29
C GLU A 211 11.03 -30.46 -1.59
N VAL A 212 11.54 -29.34 -2.12
CA VAL A 212 12.61 -28.56 -1.48
C VAL A 212 12.14 -28.02 -0.13
N LYS A 213 10.94 -27.41 -0.06
CA LYS A 213 10.36 -26.93 1.22
C LYS A 213 10.25 -28.07 2.23
N ALA A 214 9.70 -29.21 1.83
CA ALA A 214 9.53 -30.36 2.71
C ALA A 214 10.87 -30.93 3.17
N SER A 215 11.88 -30.96 2.30
CA SER A 215 13.24 -31.38 2.64
C SER A 215 13.88 -30.47 3.67
N VAL A 216 13.81 -29.15 3.47
CA VAL A 216 14.35 -28.16 4.40
C VAL A 216 13.62 -28.19 5.74
N ALA A 217 12.29 -28.29 5.74
CA ALA A 217 11.49 -28.39 6.96
C ALA A 217 11.91 -29.61 7.81
N ARG A 218 12.16 -30.77 7.18
CA ARG A 218 12.67 -31.97 7.86
C ARG A 218 14.09 -31.77 8.39
N ASN A 219 14.99 -31.19 7.59
CA ASN A 219 16.41 -31.02 7.97
C ASN A 219 16.59 -30.10 9.18
N LEU A 220 15.74 -29.08 9.30
CA LEU A 220 15.80 -28.11 10.37
C LEU A 220 14.84 -28.43 11.52
N SER A 221 14.12 -29.56 11.47
CA SER A 221 13.07 -29.94 12.42
C SER A 221 12.09 -28.79 12.65
N LEU A 222 11.73 -28.07 11.58
CA LEU A 222 10.82 -26.93 11.67
C LEU A 222 9.42 -27.46 11.95
N THR A 223 9.06 -27.48 13.23
CA THR A 223 7.66 -27.64 13.69
C THR A 223 7.04 -26.28 13.99
N ASP A 224 7.75 -25.21 13.69
CA ASP A 224 7.39 -23.84 14.06
C ASP A 224 6.71 -23.15 12.87
N ASP A 225 5.40 -22.91 13.00
CA ASP A 225 4.57 -22.20 12.04
C ASP A 225 4.99 -20.73 11.85
N SER A 226 5.93 -20.22 12.66
CA SER A 226 6.47 -18.86 12.53
C SER A 226 7.47 -18.69 11.39
N ILE A 227 7.94 -19.78 10.75
CA ILE A 227 8.84 -19.71 9.59
C ILE A 227 8.03 -19.82 8.30
N ARG A 228 8.07 -18.75 7.50
CA ARG A 228 7.36 -18.66 6.23
C ARG A 228 8.35 -18.67 5.08
N MET A 229 8.17 -19.60 4.14
CA MET A 229 8.95 -19.73 2.91
C MET A 229 8.05 -19.50 1.70
N THR A 230 8.15 -18.31 1.10
CA THR A 230 7.31 -17.90 -0.04
C THR A 230 8.15 -17.83 -1.31
N PHE A 231 7.69 -18.45 -2.38
CA PHE A 231 8.30 -18.31 -3.70
C PHE A 231 7.41 -17.45 -4.60
N HIS A 232 8.00 -16.42 -5.21
CA HIS A 232 7.38 -15.67 -6.29
C HIS A 232 8.03 -16.08 -7.62
N LEU A 233 7.20 -16.53 -8.57
CA LEU A 233 7.63 -17.04 -9.87
C LEU A 233 7.27 -16.06 -10.99
N TYR A 234 8.15 -15.09 -11.25
CA TYR A 234 8.03 -14.16 -12.36
C TYR A 234 8.24 -14.89 -13.69
N GLY A 235 7.33 -14.69 -14.63
CA GLY A 235 7.25 -15.49 -15.87
C GLY A 235 6.29 -16.68 -15.78
N LYS A 236 5.72 -16.97 -14.60
CA LYS A 236 4.61 -17.94 -14.43
C LYS A 236 3.37 -17.26 -13.89
N ASN A 237 3.36 -16.91 -12.60
CA ASN A 237 2.20 -16.35 -11.91
C ASN A 237 2.57 -15.46 -10.70
N GLY A 238 3.78 -14.91 -10.65
CA GLY A 238 4.29 -14.15 -9.51
C GLY A 238 3.56 -12.84 -9.18
N VAL A 239 2.73 -12.32 -10.09
CA VAL A 239 1.94 -11.08 -9.88
C VAL A 239 0.49 -11.41 -9.54
N MET A 240 -0.22 -12.16 -10.40
CA MET A 240 -1.65 -12.44 -10.25
C MET A 240 -1.95 -13.71 -9.42
N GLY A 241 -0.94 -14.51 -9.08
CA GLY A 241 -1.11 -15.76 -8.35
C GLY A 241 -2.08 -16.71 -9.06
N ASN A 242 -3.13 -17.13 -8.36
CA ASN A 242 -4.15 -18.03 -8.92
C ASN A 242 -5.07 -17.35 -9.96
N HIS A 243 -5.04 -16.02 -10.06
CA HIS A 243 -5.84 -15.27 -11.04
C HIS A 243 -5.11 -15.06 -12.38
N GLU A 244 -3.91 -15.61 -12.55
CA GLU A 244 -3.18 -15.52 -13.82
C GLU A 244 -3.96 -16.21 -14.95
N PRO A 245 -4.40 -15.48 -15.99
CA PRO A 245 -5.13 -16.10 -17.10
C PRO A 245 -4.26 -17.02 -17.96
N MET A 246 -2.95 -16.79 -18.04
CA MET A 246 -2.04 -17.59 -18.86
C MET A 246 -1.35 -18.69 -18.06
N GLN A 247 -1.77 -19.94 -18.26
CA GLN A 247 -1.24 -21.09 -17.52
C GLN A 247 0.10 -21.63 -18.06
N THR A 248 0.63 -21.04 -19.14
CA THR A 248 1.91 -21.45 -19.73
C THR A 248 3.02 -20.55 -19.20
N ALA A 249 4.04 -21.16 -18.59
CA ALA A 249 5.22 -20.44 -18.13
C ALA A 249 6.04 -19.86 -19.32
N GLY A 250 6.73 -18.77 -19.06
CA GLY A 250 7.68 -18.14 -19.97
C GLY A 250 8.91 -19.01 -20.25
N HIS A 251 9.77 -18.52 -21.15
CA HIS A 251 11.00 -19.23 -21.53
C HIS A 251 12.06 -19.21 -20.42
N GLU A 252 11.93 -18.27 -19.48
CA GLU A 252 12.74 -18.13 -18.28
C GLU A 252 11.83 -17.82 -17.11
N LEU A 253 12.23 -18.27 -15.91
CA LEU A 253 11.56 -17.94 -14.66
C LEU A 253 12.49 -17.14 -13.76
N GLY A 254 12.01 -16.02 -13.24
CA GLY A 254 12.58 -15.32 -12.10
C GLY A 254 12.00 -15.90 -10.82
N ILE A 255 12.84 -16.52 -10.01
CA ILE A 255 12.48 -17.13 -8.72
C ILE A 255 12.97 -16.20 -7.61
N LEU A 256 12.04 -15.60 -6.89
CA LEU A 256 12.31 -14.89 -5.64
C LEU A 256 11.85 -15.75 -4.48
N LEU A 257 12.78 -16.17 -3.63
CA LEU A 257 12.49 -16.78 -2.33
C LEU A 257 12.46 -15.67 -1.27
N ASP A 258 11.34 -15.50 -0.60
CA ASP A 258 11.17 -14.69 0.61
C ASP A 258 11.06 -15.62 1.82
N VAL A 259 12.02 -15.54 2.75
CA VAL A 259 11.99 -16.24 4.03
C VAL A 259 11.78 -15.24 5.15
N VAL A 260 10.72 -15.45 5.94
CA VAL A 260 10.46 -14.71 7.18
C VAL A 260 10.53 -15.68 8.36
N ALA A 261 11.29 -15.33 9.40
CA ALA A 261 11.47 -16.15 10.61
C ALA A 261 11.60 -15.29 11.88
N PRO A 262 11.50 -15.87 13.10
CA PRO A 262 11.55 -15.11 14.35
C PRO A 262 12.83 -14.30 14.59
N THR A 263 13.96 -14.75 14.04
CA THR A 263 15.26 -14.05 14.15
C THR A 263 15.96 -13.99 12.80
N GLN A 264 16.84 -12.99 12.63
CA GLN A 264 17.60 -12.83 11.39
C GLN A 264 18.49 -14.05 11.11
N ASP A 265 19.09 -14.66 12.14
CA ASP A 265 19.95 -15.84 11.99
C ASP A 265 19.18 -17.06 11.47
N ILE A 266 17.95 -17.27 11.94
CA ILE A 266 17.08 -18.34 11.44
C ILE A 266 16.69 -18.04 9.98
N ALA A 267 16.27 -16.81 9.67
CA ALA A 267 15.90 -16.42 8.31
C ALA A 267 17.07 -16.65 7.33
N ASN A 268 18.29 -16.27 7.71
CA ASN A 268 19.50 -16.50 6.92
C ASN A 268 19.79 -17.98 6.71
N SER A 269 19.70 -18.77 7.78
CA SER A 269 20.01 -20.21 7.76
C SER A 269 19.04 -20.96 6.86
N VAL A 270 17.75 -20.67 7.00
CA VAL A 270 16.68 -21.25 6.16
C VAL A 270 16.87 -20.82 4.70
N CYS A 271 17.06 -19.53 4.43
CA CYS A 271 17.24 -19.02 3.07
C CYS A 271 18.44 -19.68 2.37
N SER A 272 19.59 -19.73 3.05
CA SER A 272 20.82 -20.37 2.54
C SER A 272 20.62 -21.86 2.27
N LEU A 273 19.91 -22.58 3.16
CA LEU A 273 19.66 -24.00 2.99
C LEU A 273 18.68 -24.29 1.84
N VAL A 274 17.59 -23.53 1.72
CA VAL A 274 16.63 -23.65 0.61
C VAL A 274 17.32 -23.36 -0.71
N ARG A 275 18.08 -22.26 -0.80
CA ARG A 275 18.85 -21.89 -2.00
C ARG A 275 19.81 -23.00 -2.40
N SER A 276 20.62 -23.50 -1.45
CA SER A 276 21.61 -24.54 -1.71
C SER A 276 20.93 -25.84 -2.16
N THR A 277 19.82 -26.22 -1.53
CA THR A 277 19.05 -27.42 -1.88
C THR A 277 18.46 -27.30 -3.29
N LEU A 278 17.87 -26.14 -3.62
CA LEU A 278 17.28 -25.89 -4.93
C LEU A 278 18.33 -25.86 -6.05
N LEU A 279 19.49 -25.25 -5.80
CA LEU A 279 20.61 -25.19 -6.74
C LEU A 279 21.14 -26.57 -7.15
N HIS A 280 21.11 -27.53 -6.22
CA HIS A 280 21.62 -28.89 -6.41
C HIS A 280 20.50 -29.93 -6.61
N TYR A 281 19.23 -29.51 -6.63
CA TYR A 281 18.09 -30.41 -6.68
C TYR A 281 18.16 -31.34 -7.89
N GLY A 282 17.90 -32.63 -7.66
CA GLY A 282 17.82 -33.64 -8.71
C GLY A 282 16.40 -33.81 -9.20
N TYR A 283 16.20 -33.67 -10.51
CA TYR A 283 14.94 -33.98 -11.19
C TYR A 283 15.20 -34.86 -12.41
N GLU A 284 14.17 -35.59 -12.84
CA GLU A 284 14.24 -36.55 -13.93
C GLU A 284 14.68 -35.88 -15.24
N ASN A 285 15.45 -36.60 -16.08
CA ASN A 285 15.88 -36.15 -17.40
C ASN A 285 16.78 -34.89 -17.44
N ARG A 286 17.26 -34.40 -16.28
CA ARG A 286 18.23 -33.31 -16.23
C ARG A 286 19.53 -33.67 -16.94
N ILE A 287 20.10 -32.70 -17.66
CA ILE A 287 21.38 -32.88 -18.39
C ILE A 287 22.57 -32.63 -17.46
N ALA A 288 22.46 -31.67 -16.54
CA ALA A 288 23.52 -31.29 -15.61
C ALA A 288 23.33 -31.93 -14.21
N THR A 289 24.42 -32.08 -13.45
CA THR A 289 24.41 -32.66 -12.10
C THR A 289 24.01 -31.67 -11.01
N ALA A 290 24.12 -30.37 -11.28
CA ALA A 290 23.77 -29.24 -10.40
C ALA A 290 23.77 -27.94 -11.24
N GLY A 291 23.57 -26.79 -10.58
CA GLY A 291 23.62 -25.49 -11.26
C GLY A 291 22.27 -25.07 -11.83
N ASN A 292 21.19 -25.48 -11.17
CA ASN A 292 19.81 -25.23 -11.61
C ASN A 292 19.43 -23.73 -11.67
N LEU A 293 20.22 -22.88 -11.01
CA LEU A 293 19.90 -21.48 -10.75
C LEU A 293 21.06 -20.58 -11.19
N ALA A 294 20.73 -19.49 -11.87
CA ALA A 294 21.63 -18.39 -12.16
C ALA A 294 21.36 -17.24 -11.18
N PHE A 295 22.36 -16.87 -10.36
CA PHE A 295 22.24 -15.79 -9.39
C PHE A 295 22.78 -14.47 -9.98
N PRO A 296 22.03 -13.36 -9.90
CA PRO A 296 22.48 -12.07 -10.42
C PRO A 296 23.46 -11.34 -9.49
N PHE A 297 23.56 -11.74 -8.21
CA PHE A 297 24.34 -11.05 -7.19
C PHE A 297 25.28 -12.00 -6.42
N SER A 298 26.35 -11.43 -5.88
CA SER A 298 27.25 -12.07 -4.92
C SER A 298 27.53 -11.07 -3.77
N PRO A 299 27.11 -11.37 -2.52
CA PRO A 299 26.39 -12.58 -2.09
C PRO A 299 25.00 -12.70 -2.73
N SER A 300 24.51 -13.94 -2.87
CA SER A 300 23.18 -14.24 -3.45
C SER A 300 22.04 -14.04 -2.45
N ASP A 301 22.36 -14.01 -1.16
CA ASP A 301 21.41 -13.85 -0.05
C ASP A 301 21.39 -12.40 0.40
N ILE A 302 20.20 -11.82 0.54
CA ILE A 302 19.97 -10.43 0.87
C ILE A 302 19.22 -10.39 2.21
N GLN A 303 19.87 -9.81 3.22
CA GLN A 303 19.26 -9.56 4.53
C GLN A 303 18.44 -8.27 4.46
N SER A 304 17.14 -8.35 4.78
CA SER A 304 16.23 -7.19 4.73
C SER A 304 15.81 -6.68 6.11
N GLY A 305 16.21 -7.36 7.19
CA GLY A 305 15.92 -6.92 8.55
C GLY A 305 14.49 -7.22 8.99
N PRO A 306 13.95 -6.46 9.97
CA PRO A 306 12.64 -6.73 10.55
C PRO A 306 11.51 -6.55 9.52
N VAL A 307 10.51 -7.41 9.60
CA VAL A 307 9.29 -7.38 8.78
C VAL A 307 8.11 -6.99 9.65
N TYR A 308 7.24 -6.17 9.09
CA TYR A 308 6.04 -5.69 9.76
C TYR A 308 4.80 -6.03 8.95
N GLU A 309 3.68 -6.22 9.64
CA GLU A 309 2.35 -6.27 9.04
C GLU A 309 1.42 -5.33 9.82
N PHE A 310 0.28 -4.97 9.21
CA PHE A 310 -0.74 -4.21 9.92
C PHE A 310 -1.34 -5.06 11.05
N SER A 311 -1.25 -4.57 12.28
CA SER A 311 -1.85 -5.16 13.49
C SER A 311 -3.16 -4.49 13.87
N ILE A 312 -3.24 -3.20 13.61
CA ILE A 312 -4.47 -2.41 13.68
C ILE A 312 -4.71 -1.98 12.24
N LEU A 313 -5.59 -2.73 11.58
CA LEU A 313 -6.14 -2.35 10.28
C LEU A 313 -7.01 -1.10 10.46
N PRO A 314 -7.45 -0.42 9.40
CA PRO A 314 -8.08 0.87 9.62
C PRO A 314 -9.40 0.70 10.41
N PHE A 315 -9.50 1.36 11.57
CA PHE A 315 -10.71 1.44 12.43
C PHE A 315 -11.15 2.89 12.52
N ASP A 316 -12.46 3.15 12.48
CA ASP A 316 -13.05 4.48 12.68
C ASP A 316 -13.43 4.72 14.16
#